data_AF-A0A6B3H2T7-F1
#
_entry.id   AF-A0A6B3H2T7-F1
#
_cell.length_a   1.000
_cell.length_b   1.000
_cell.length_c   1.000
_cell.angle_alpha   90.00
_cell.angle_beta   90.00
_cell.angle_gamma   90.00
#
_symmetry.space_group_name_H-M   'P 1'
#
loop_
_entity.id
_entity.type
_entity.pdbx_description
1 polymer ?
#
loop_
_entity_poly.entity_id
_entity_poly.type
_entity_poly.pdbx_seq_one_letter_code
_entity_poly.pdbx_strand_id
1 'polypeptide(L)'
;AGRLAPQVGAYHLMRSVGGRGVLPGGVPGTHAGRAVVIGGGVSGWNATQIAVGLGFHVTLLDRDINKLREADKIFGTKVQTVVS
;
A
#
# COMPACT_ATOMS: atom_id res chain seq x y z
N ALA A 1 -4.41 -8.17 11.59
CA ALA A 1 -3.57 -8.68 10.48
C ALA A 1 -3.18 -7.58 9.49
N GLY A 2 -4.15 -6.91 8.84
CA GLY A 2 -3.88 -5.90 7.81
C GLY A 2 -2.83 -4.83 8.13
N ARG A 3 -2.85 -4.25 9.33
CA ARG A 3 -1.90 -3.18 9.73
C ARG A 3 -0.44 -3.64 9.83
N LEU A 4 -0.20 -4.90 10.20
CA LEU A 4 1.15 -5.45 10.32
C LEU A 4 1.77 -5.76 8.95
N ALA A 5 0.94 -6.10 7.95
CA ALA A 5 1.44 -6.57 6.66
C ALA A 5 2.37 -5.56 5.97
N PRO A 6 2.04 -4.25 5.88
CA PRO A 6 2.96 -3.26 5.30
C PRO A 6 4.21 -3.02 6.14
N GLN A 7 4.12 -3.13 7.47
CA GLN A 7 5.28 -2.97 8.35
C GLN A 7 6.28 -4.11 8.17
N VAL A 8 5.78 -5.35 8.17
CA VAL A 8 6.58 -6.55 7.92
C VAL A 8 7.10 -6.57 6.48
N GLY A 9 6.28 -6.17 5.52
CA GLY A 9 6.69 -6.01 4.12
C GLY A 9 7.82 -4.99 3.96
N ALA A 10 7.70 -3.82 4.61
CA ALA A 10 8.76 -2.81 4.63
C ALA A 10 10.07 -3.36 5.24
N TYR A 11 9.96 -4.12 6.34
CA TYR A 11 11.11 -4.78 6.94
C TYR A 11 11.78 -5.73 5.94
N HIS A 12 11.02 -6.60 5.28
CA HIS A 12 11.54 -7.56 4.30
C HIS A 12 11.98 -6.94 2.96
N LEU A 13 11.64 -5.68 2.69
CA LEU A 13 12.22 -4.95 1.56
C LEU A 13 13.65 -4.49 1.82
N MET A 14 14.13 -4.48 3.07
CA MET A 14 15.48 -4.04 3.39
C MET A 14 16.54 -5.00 2.86
N ARG A 15 17.65 -4.44 2.35
CA ARG A 15 18.74 -5.24 1.77
C ARG A 15 19.41 -6.16 2.79
N SER A 16 19.49 -5.73 4.05
CA SER A 16 20.10 -6.49 5.16
C SER A 16 19.40 -7.82 5.44
N VAL A 17 18.12 -7.95 5.08
CA VAL A 17 17.33 -9.18 5.23
C VAL A 17 17.04 -9.86 3.89
N GLY A 18 17.85 -9.57 2.86
CA GLY A 18 17.76 -10.18 1.53
C GLY A 18 16.76 -9.50 0.58
N GLY A 19 16.13 -8.41 1.00
CA GLY A 19 15.18 -7.66 0.18
C GLY A 19 15.83 -6.83 -0.94
N ARG A 20 14.98 -6.17 -1.73
CA ARG A 20 15.40 -5.34 -2.86
C ARG A 20 16.15 -4.06 -2.45
N GLY A 21 16.13 -3.69 -1.17
CA GLY A 21 16.71 -2.45 -0.66
C GLY A 21 15.86 -1.22 -0.97
N VAL A 22 14.53 -1.36 -0.96
CA VAL A 22 13.61 -0.25 -1.30
C VAL A 22 13.04 0.36 -0.03
N LEU A 23 13.14 1.69 0.07
CA LEU A 23 12.51 2.46 1.13
C LEU A 23 11.05 2.76 0.75
N PRO A 24 10.06 2.39 1.60
CA PRO A 24 8.65 2.65 1.37
C PRO A 24 8.33 4.08 0.91
N GLY A 25 8.73 5.09 1.70
CA GLY A 25 8.46 6.49 1.40
C GLY A 25 9.36 7.12 0.35
N GLY A 26 10.43 6.42 -0.06
CA GLY A 26 11.53 7.05 -0.80
C GLY A 26 12.09 8.27 -0.06
N VAL A 27 12.82 9.09 -0.80
CA VAL A 27 13.30 10.42 -0.37
C VAL A 27 13.19 11.39 -1.56
N PRO A 28 13.19 12.72 -1.35
CA PRO A 28 13.19 13.67 -2.45
C PRO A 28 14.25 13.34 -3.52
N GLY A 29 13.81 13.21 -4.77
CA GLY A 29 14.68 12.79 -5.89
C GLY A 29 14.68 11.28 -6.18
N THR A 30 13.95 10.47 -5.41
CA THR A 30 13.81 9.02 -5.66
C THR A 30 12.35 8.58 -5.59
N HIS A 31 11.99 7.54 -6.34
CA HIS A 31 10.64 6.99 -6.28
C HIS A 31 10.38 6.24 -4.97
N ALA A 32 9.18 6.42 -4.42
CA ALA A 32 8.67 5.60 -3.35
C ALA A 32 8.58 4.11 -3.75
N GLY A 33 8.59 3.23 -2.76
CA GLY A 33 8.27 1.83 -2.96
C GLY A 33 6.83 1.66 -3.48
N ARG A 34 6.56 0.58 -4.22
CA ARG A 34 5.21 0.26 -4.70
C ARG A 34 4.61 -0.88 -3.88
N ALA A 35 3.37 -0.72 -3.46
CA ALA A 35 2.60 -1.75 -2.78
C ALA A 35 1.29 -2.02 -3.54
N VAL A 36 0.97 -3.29 -3.75
CA VAL A 36 -0.33 -3.71 -4.31
C VAL A 36 -1.10 -4.42 -3.22
N VAL A 37 -2.30 -3.94 -2.92
CA VAL A 37 -3.22 -4.54 -1.96
C VAL A 37 -4.36 -5.20 -2.74
N ILE A 38 -4.57 -6.49 -2.51
CA ILE A 38 -5.61 -7.28 -3.18
C ILE A 38 -6.75 -7.51 -2.17
N GLY A 39 -7.91 -6.94 -2.47
CA GLY A 39 -9.11 -6.93 -1.64
C GLY A 39 -9.18 -5.70 -0.72
N GLY A 40 -10.21 -4.89 -0.88
CA GLY A 40 -10.59 -3.73 -0.06
C GLY A 40 -11.48 -4.08 1.15
N GLY A 41 -11.54 -5.34 1.56
CA GLY A 41 -12.17 -5.73 2.83
C GLY A 41 -11.39 -5.22 4.06
N VAL A 42 -11.84 -5.56 5.27
CA VAL A 42 -11.29 -5.02 6.55
C VAL A 42 -9.76 -5.12 6.62
N SER A 43 -9.18 -6.26 6.25
CA SER A 43 -7.73 -6.45 6.31
C SER A 43 -7.00 -5.58 5.29
N GLY A 44 -7.43 -5.58 4.03
CA GLY A 44 -6.78 -4.79 2.98
C GLY A 44 -6.98 -3.29 3.14
N TRP A 45 -8.11 -2.85 3.69
CA TRP A 45 -8.31 -1.44 4.06
C TRP A 45 -7.27 -0.97 5.07
N ASN A 46 -7.09 -1.75 6.15
CA ASN A 46 -6.10 -1.45 7.17
C ASN A 46 -4.66 -1.55 6.63
N ALA A 47 -4.39 -2.47 5.72
CA ALA A 47 -3.09 -2.55 5.04
C ALA A 47 -2.85 -1.31 4.16
N THR A 48 -3.85 -0.88 3.40
CA THR A 48 -3.81 0.33 2.55
C THR A 48 -3.50 1.55 3.40
N GLN A 49 -4.20 1.75 4.51
CA GLN A 49 -4.00 2.88 5.41
C GLN A 49 -2.56 2.95 5.94
N ILE A 50 -2.00 1.83 6.40
CA ILE A 50 -0.64 1.79 6.92
C ILE A 50 0.39 1.94 5.77
N ALA A 51 0.16 1.31 4.62
CA ALA A 51 1.07 1.43 3.48
C ALA A 51 1.16 2.88 2.97
N VAL A 52 0.04 3.59 2.87
CA VAL A 52 0.01 5.03 2.56
C VAL A 52 0.75 5.83 3.63
N GLY A 53 0.54 5.51 4.92
CA GLY A 53 1.24 6.17 6.02
C GLY A 53 2.76 5.97 6.01
N LEU A 54 3.23 4.82 5.51
CA LEU A 54 4.66 4.54 5.29
C LEU A 54 5.21 5.19 4.02
N GLY A 55 4.36 5.82 3.21
CA GLY A 55 4.73 6.55 1.99
C GLY A 55 4.84 5.69 0.73
N PHE A 56 4.33 4.45 0.76
CA PHE A 56 4.25 3.65 -0.47
C PHE A 56 3.36 4.31 -1.52
N HIS A 57 3.69 4.10 -2.80
CA HIS A 57 2.73 4.23 -3.87
C HIS A 57 1.82 3.00 -3.89
N VAL A 58 0.58 3.17 -3.44
CA VAL A 58 -0.36 2.05 -3.21
C VAL A 58 -1.33 1.89 -4.38
N THR A 59 -1.51 0.66 -4.83
CA THR A 59 -2.59 0.26 -5.73
C THR A 59 -3.54 -0.70 -5.01
N LEU A 60 -4.82 -0.38 -4.93
CA LEU A 60 -5.86 -1.21 -4.33
C LEU A 60 -6.71 -1.88 -5.42
N LEU A 61 -6.75 -3.21 -5.40
CA LEU A 61 -7.55 -4.04 -6.31
C LEU A 61 -8.77 -4.60 -5.55
N ASP A 62 -9.97 -4.45 -6.08
CA ASP A 62 -11.17 -5.15 -5.60
C ASP A 62 -12.19 -5.29 -6.75
N ARG A 63 -13.10 -6.26 -6.65
CA ARG A 63 -14.25 -6.42 -7.56
C ARG A 63 -15.39 -5.50 -7.18
N ASP A 64 -15.48 -5.12 -5.91
CA ASP A 64 -16.52 -4.25 -5.38
C ASP A 64 -16.15 -2.78 -5.59
N ILE A 65 -16.78 -2.18 -6.60
CA ILE A 65 -16.61 -0.77 -6.97
C ILE A 65 -16.97 0.16 -5.79
N ASN A 66 -17.87 -0.23 -4.89
CA ASN A 66 -18.25 0.62 -3.77
C ASN A 66 -17.08 0.79 -2.79
N LYS A 67 -16.33 -0.29 -2.51
CA LYS A 67 -15.13 -0.23 -1.67
C LYS A 67 -14.02 0.58 -2.32
N LEU A 68 -13.85 0.45 -3.63
CA LEU A 68 -12.88 1.26 -4.37
C LEU A 68 -13.27 2.75 -4.34
N ARG A 69 -14.55 3.06 -4.50
CA ARG A 69 -15.05 4.44 -4.37
C ARG A 69 -14.89 4.99 -2.95
N GLU A 70 -15.07 4.15 -1.93
CA GLU A 70 -14.79 4.52 -0.54
C GLU A 70 -13.30 4.81 -0.33
N ALA A 71 -12.41 3.96 -0.88
CA ALA A 71 -10.96 4.17 -0.83
C ALA A 71 -10.55 5.48 -1.53
N ASP A 72 -11.12 5.77 -2.70
CA ASP A 72 -10.90 7.02 -3.42
C ASP A 72 -11.35 8.24 -2.60
N LYS A 73 -12.53 8.18 -1.96
CA LYS A 73 -13.02 9.25 -1.08
C LYS A 73 -12.12 9.51 0.14
N ILE A 74 -11.55 8.46 0.73
CA ILE A 74 -10.78 8.56 1.99
C ILE A 74 -9.31 8.87 1.74
N PHE A 75 -8.70 8.23 0.74
CA PHE A 75 -7.27 8.36 0.46
C PHE A 75 -6.97 9.33 -0.68
N GLY A 76 -7.98 9.73 -1.46
CA GLY A 76 -7.81 10.60 -2.62
C GLY A 76 -6.78 10.05 -3.59
N THR A 77 -5.94 10.94 -4.12
CA THR A 77 -4.89 10.60 -5.09
C THR A 77 -3.74 9.77 -4.54
N LYS A 78 -3.73 9.44 -3.23
CA LYS A 78 -2.67 8.64 -2.61
C LYS A 78 -2.81 7.14 -2.88
N VAL A 79 -3.98 6.68 -3.31
CA VAL A 79 -4.24 5.27 -3.62
C VAL A 79 -4.83 5.18 -5.01
N GLN A 80 -4.17 4.42 -5.88
CA GLN A 80 -4.72 4.07 -7.18
C GLN A 80 -5.69 2.91 -7.02
N THR A 81 -6.97 3.10 -7.35
CA THR A 81 -7.98 2.04 -7.30
C THR A 81 -8.18 1.41 -8.67
N VAL A 82 -8.28 0.07 -8.74
CA VAL A 82 -8.46 -0.67 -9.99
C VAL A 82 -9.42 -1.83 -9.77
N VAL A 83 -10.34 -2.03 -10.70
CA VAL A 83 -11.29 -3.16 -10.71
C VAL A 83 -10.62 -4.39 -11.31
N SER A 84 -10.70 -5.55 -10.66
CA SER A 84 -10.09 -6.84 -11.09
C SER A 84 -10.80 -8.04 -10.47
#